data_AF-A0A0D3HU61-F1
#
_entry.id   AF-A0A0D3HU61-F1
#
_cell.length_a   1.000
_cell.length_b   1.000
_cell.length_c   1.000
_cell.angle_alpha   90.00
_cell.angle_beta   90.00
_cell.angle_gamma   90.00
#
_symmetry.space_group_name_H-M   'P 1'
#
loop_
_entity.id
_entity.type
_entity.pdbx_description
1 polymer ?
#
loop_
_entity_poly.entity_id
_entity_poly.type
_entity_poly.pdbx_seq_one_letter_code
_entity_poly.pdbx_strand_id
1 'polypeptide(L)'
;MQTAVVGKNGYLTYRIDLEDFPANAWGLAYFAEIGLAPNQTRKFKLVIPGKPEFSKPTVDVEENAQGKYRLYEPGYTNVPLPFVFSFGFKKTIDSSEGPISNAMEIYKYVQITTGSQDAY
;
A
#
# COMPACT_ATOMS: atom_id res chain seq x y z
N MET A 1 -7.41 -9.69 8.14
CA MET A 1 -5.95 -9.99 8.05
C MET A 1 -5.38 -10.14 9.45
N GLN A 2 -4.49 -11.11 9.72
CA GLN A 2 -3.98 -11.41 11.07
C GLN A 2 -2.47 -11.20 11.26
N THR A 3 -1.73 -10.95 10.18
CA THR A 3 -0.29 -10.68 10.18
C THR A 3 -0.02 -9.29 9.63
N ALA A 4 1.04 -8.63 10.12
CA ALA A 4 1.48 -7.35 9.59
C ALA A 4 2.94 -7.06 9.94
N VAL A 5 3.57 -6.19 9.16
CA VAL A 5 4.82 -5.51 9.51
C VAL A 5 4.49 -4.12 10.04
N VAL A 6 5.10 -3.72 11.15
CA VAL A 6 4.85 -2.43 11.81
C VAL A 6 6.13 -1.59 11.85
N GLY A 7 6.06 -0.38 11.31
CA GLY A 7 7.16 0.57 11.30
C GLY A 7 7.25 1.39 12.58
N LYS A 8 7.69 0.80 13.69
CA LYS A 8 7.70 1.45 15.02
C LYS A 8 8.38 2.83 15.05
N ASN A 9 9.37 3.06 14.19
CA ASN A 9 10.09 4.33 14.09
C ASN A 9 9.38 5.37 13.19
N GLY A 10 8.13 5.13 12.80
CA GLY A 10 7.34 6.03 11.98
C GLY A 10 7.51 5.85 10.47
N TYR A 11 8.22 4.81 10.03
CA TYR A 11 8.39 4.50 8.61
C TYR A 11 8.47 2.99 8.34
N LEU A 12 7.98 2.60 7.15
CA LEU A 12 8.28 1.33 6.49
C LEU A 12 8.81 1.66 5.10
N THR A 13 9.81 0.93 4.62
CA THR A 13 10.39 1.15 3.29
C THR A 13 10.65 -0.19 2.65
N TYR A 14 10.30 -0.29 1.37
CA TYR A 14 10.44 -1.48 0.56
C TYR A 14 11.16 -1.11 -0.74
N ARG A 15 11.97 -2.04 -1.23
CA ARG A 15 12.55 -2.04 -2.56
C ARG A 15 12.24 -3.39 -3.19
N ILE A 16 11.60 -3.37 -4.35
CA ILE A 16 11.21 -4.58 -5.07
C ILE A 16 11.75 -4.42 -6.50
N ASP A 17 12.37 -5.48 -7.01
CA ASP A 17 12.73 -5.60 -8.42
C ASP A 17 11.55 -6.27 -9.13
N LEU A 18 10.87 -5.52 -10.00
CA LEU A 18 9.66 -5.95 -10.70
C LEU A 18 10.06 -6.47 -12.10
N GLU A 19 10.12 -7.78 -12.27
CA GLU A 19 10.44 -8.39 -13.57
C GLU A 19 9.48 -7.92 -14.67
N ASP A 20 10.00 -7.74 -15.88
CA ASP A 20 9.30 -7.20 -17.06
C ASP A 20 8.76 -5.76 -16.95
N PHE A 21 9.20 -4.98 -15.97
CA PHE A 21 8.99 -3.53 -15.94
C PHE A 21 10.16 -2.81 -16.65
N PRO A 22 9.97 -1.59 -17.20
CA PRO A 22 8.89 -0.63 -16.92
C PRO A 22 7.56 -0.96 -17.59
N ALA A 23 6.46 -0.77 -16.85
CA ALA A 23 5.11 -0.99 -17.33
C ALA A 23 4.09 -0.19 -16.50
N ASN A 24 2.86 -0.07 -17.00
CA ASN A 24 1.73 0.37 -16.20
C ASN A 24 1.23 -0.81 -15.34
N ALA A 25 0.82 -0.50 -14.11
CA ALA A 25 0.33 -1.49 -13.17
C ALA A 25 -0.89 -1.03 -12.38
N TRP A 26 -1.58 -2.00 -11.79
CA TRP A 26 -2.53 -1.81 -10.71
C TRP A 26 -1.86 -2.23 -9.39
N GLY A 27 -1.82 -1.32 -8.41
CA GLY A 27 -1.31 -1.62 -7.08
C GLY A 27 -2.41 -1.60 -6.03
N LEU A 28 -2.40 -2.56 -5.11
CA LEU A 28 -3.29 -2.66 -3.95
C LEU A 28 -2.44 -2.79 -2.68
N ALA A 29 -2.77 -2.04 -1.63
CA ALA A 29 -2.18 -2.22 -0.31
C ALA A 29 -3.25 -2.69 0.67
N TYR A 30 -2.87 -3.61 1.56
CA TYR A 30 -3.78 -4.24 2.52
C TYR A 30 -3.41 -3.78 3.92
N PHE A 31 -4.38 -3.19 4.61
CA PHE A 31 -4.24 -2.71 5.98
C PHE A 31 -5.32 -3.28 6.87
N ALA A 32 -4.94 -3.76 8.06
CA ALA A 32 -5.85 -4.15 9.12
C ALA A 32 -5.16 -3.99 10.45
N GLU A 33 -5.84 -3.38 11.43
CA GLU A 33 -5.30 -3.26 12.77
C GLU A 33 -5.23 -4.62 13.47
N ILE A 34 -4.07 -4.93 14.03
CA ILE A 34 -3.83 -6.20 14.73
C ILE A 34 -3.68 -6.03 16.25
N GLY A 35 -3.72 -4.80 16.76
CA GLY A 35 -3.54 -4.55 18.21
C GLY A 35 -3.33 -3.09 18.58
N LEU A 36 -4.07 -2.16 17.99
CA LEU A 36 -4.04 -0.75 18.39
C LEU A 36 -4.81 -0.58 19.71
N ALA A 37 -4.21 0.11 20.69
CA ALA A 37 -4.92 0.43 21.93
C ALA A 37 -5.98 1.53 21.69
N PRO A 38 -7.06 1.62 22.49
CA PRO A 38 -8.16 2.55 22.24
C PRO A 38 -7.79 4.05 22.21
N ASN A 39 -6.66 4.43 22.81
CA ASN A 39 -6.15 5.81 22.85
C ASN A 39 -5.00 6.08 21.87
N GLN A 40 -4.64 5.09 21.05
CA GLN A 40 -3.61 5.21 20.03
C GLN A 40 -4.24 5.48 18.66
N THR A 41 -3.51 6.18 17.81
CA THR A 41 -3.88 6.47 16.42
C THR A 41 -2.80 5.98 15.47
N ARG A 42 -3.22 5.46 14.32
CA ARG A 42 -2.33 5.02 13.26
C ARG A 42 -2.70 5.67 11.93
N LYS A 43 -2.01 6.77 11.65
CA LYS A 43 -2.18 7.58 10.45
C LYS A 43 -0.87 7.68 9.70
N PHE A 44 -0.90 7.37 8.41
CA PHE A 44 0.29 7.35 7.57
C PHE A 44 -0.04 7.57 6.10
N LYS A 45 0.99 7.80 5.30
CA LYS A 45 0.88 8.06 3.86
C LYS A 45 1.80 7.14 3.08
N LEU A 46 1.36 6.73 1.89
CA LEU A 46 2.23 6.14 0.89
C LEU A 46 3.21 7.22 0.40
N VAL A 47 4.48 6.85 0.26
CA VAL A 47 5.55 7.70 -0.27
C VAL A 47 6.24 6.96 -1.39
N ILE A 48 6.20 7.52 -2.59
CA ILE A 48 6.95 7.05 -3.74
C ILE A 48 7.92 8.17 -4.15
N PRO A 49 9.25 7.94 -4.13
CA PRO A 49 10.22 8.94 -4.53
C PRO A 49 9.92 9.52 -5.93
N GLY A 50 9.89 10.85 -6.02
CA GLY A 50 9.61 11.55 -7.28
C GLY A 50 8.14 11.52 -7.76
N LYS A 51 7.22 10.92 -6.98
CA LYS A 51 5.80 10.82 -7.34
C LYS A 51 4.86 11.28 -6.21
N PRO A 52 4.87 12.57 -5.85
CA PRO A 52 4.09 13.10 -4.73
C PRO A 52 2.57 13.00 -4.93
N GLU A 53 2.10 12.80 -6.16
CA GLU A 53 0.69 12.61 -6.48
C GLU A 53 0.05 11.41 -5.75
N PHE A 54 0.84 10.37 -5.44
CA PHE A 54 0.37 9.18 -4.71
C PHE A 54 0.40 9.34 -3.18
N SER A 55 0.98 10.43 -2.68
CA SER A 55 1.09 10.72 -1.24
C SER A 55 -0.03 11.61 -0.69
N LYS A 56 -1.06 11.91 -1.49
CA LYS A 56 -2.17 12.77 -1.07
C LYS A 56 -3.03 12.13 0.01
N PRO A 57 -3.53 10.89 -0.16
CA PRO A 57 -4.42 10.27 0.83
C PRO A 57 -3.66 9.94 2.12
N THR A 58 -4.29 10.25 3.25
CA THR A 58 -3.90 9.70 4.56
C THR A 58 -4.67 8.41 4.76
N VAL A 59 -3.97 7.34 5.13
CA VAL A 59 -4.57 6.11 5.63
C VAL A 59 -4.78 6.27 7.12
N ASP A 60 -6.01 6.06 7.58
CA ASP A 60 -6.37 5.88 8.99
C ASP A 60 -7.16 4.57 9.09
N VAL A 61 -6.51 3.50 9.54
CA VAL A 61 -7.09 2.16 9.47
C VAL A 61 -8.33 2.03 10.35
N GLU A 62 -8.38 2.70 11.51
CA GLU A 62 -9.55 2.65 12.39
C GLU A 62 -10.72 3.47 11.83
N GLU A 63 -10.47 4.57 11.13
CA GLU A 63 -11.55 5.30 10.43
C GLU A 63 -12.00 4.57 9.15
N ASN A 64 -11.06 3.97 8.41
CA ASN A 64 -11.34 3.32 7.13
C ASN A 64 -11.94 1.92 7.26
N ALA A 65 -11.56 1.16 8.30
CA ALA A 65 -12.02 -0.18 8.58
C ALA A 65 -12.08 -0.44 10.09
N GLN A 66 -13.13 0.08 10.73
CA GLN A 66 -13.32 0.03 12.19
C GLN A 66 -13.19 -1.37 12.79
N GLY A 67 -12.26 -1.51 13.73
CA GLY A 67 -12.10 -2.71 14.55
C GLY A 67 -11.02 -3.67 14.07
N LYS A 68 -10.65 -4.56 15.00
CA LYS A 68 -9.53 -5.49 14.84
C LYS A 68 -9.71 -6.42 13.64
N TYR A 69 -8.63 -6.61 12.88
CA TYR A 69 -8.51 -7.53 11.74
C TYR A 69 -9.39 -7.23 10.52
N ARG A 70 -10.13 -6.11 10.53
CA ARG A 70 -10.93 -5.67 9.38
C ARG A 70 -10.03 -5.10 8.29
N LEU A 71 -10.32 -5.51 7.06
CA LEU A 71 -9.50 -5.14 5.91
C LEU A 71 -9.91 -3.77 5.38
N TYR A 72 -8.91 -2.92 5.18
CA TYR A 72 -8.95 -1.76 4.31
C TYR A 72 -7.99 -1.98 3.12
N GLU A 73 -8.49 -1.75 1.91
CA GLU A 73 -7.80 -2.07 0.66
C GLU A 73 -7.80 -0.87 -0.31
N PRO A 74 -6.94 0.15 -0.09
CA PRO A 74 -6.73 1.21 -1.06
C PRO A 74 -5.84 0.75 -2.22
N GLY A 75 -6.07 1.32 -3.40
CA GLY A 75 -5.25 1.04 -4.58
C GLY A 75 -5.20 2.17 -5.60
N TYR A 76 -4.29 2.01 -6.54
CA TYR A 76 -4.13 2.90 -7.69
C TYR A 76 -4.04 2.06 -8.97
N THR A 77 -4.84 2.44 -9.96
CA THR A 77 -4.80 1.85 -11.30
C THR A 77 -3.91 2.69 -12.22
N ASN A 78 -3.44 2.08 -13.32
CA ASN A 78 -2.62 2.72 -14.35
C ASN A 78 -1.40 3.51 -13.81
N VAL A 79 -0.69 2.91 -12.85
CA VAL A 79 0.52 3.50 -12.28
C VAL A 79 1.74 3.10 -13.14
N PRO A 80 2.49 4.05 -13.72
CA PRO A 80 3.74 3.73 -14.40
C PRO A 80 4.82 3.41 -13.35
N LEU A 81 5.30 2.17 -13.35
CA LEU A 81 6.32 1.69 -12.41
C LEU A 81 7.65 1.34 -13.13
N PRO A 82 8.79 1.58 -12.47
CA PRO A 82 10.11 1.17 -12.96
C PRO A 82 10.41 -0.30 -12.61
N PHE A 83 11.52 -0.84 -13.16
CA PHE A 83 12.07 -2.13 -12.74
C PHE A 83 12.41 -2.14 -11.24
N VAL A 84 13.24 -1.21 -10.76
CA VAL A 84 13.51 -1.06 -9.33
C VAL A 84 12.48 -0.13 -8.71
N PHE A 85 11.46 -0.69 -8.08
CA PHE A 85 10.43 0.09 -7.41
C PHE A 85 10.74 0.25 -5.92
N SER A 86 10.93 1.49 -5.50
CA SER A 86 11.10 1.86 -4.08
C SER A 86 9.91 2.66 -3.61
N PHE A 87 9.35 2.29 -2.47
CA PHE A 87 8.24 3.00 -1.84
C PHE A 87 8.31 2.84 -0.32
N GLY A 88 7.50 3.61 0.39
CA GLY A 88 7.37 3.47 1.82
C GLY A 88 6.04 3.97 2.34
N PHE A 89 5.81 3.68 3.61
CA PHE A 89 4.74 4.29 4.38
C PHE A 89 5.37 5.18 5.43
N LYS A 90 4.87 6.41 5.58
CA LYS A 90 5.39 7.39 6.54
C LYS A 90 4.29 7.88 7.45
N LYS A 91 4.56 7.82 8.75
CA LYS A 91 3.71 8.32 9.82
C LYS A 91 3.40 9.81 9.64
N THR A 92 2.14 10.21 9.86
CA THR A 92 1.76 11.63 9.92
C THR A 92 2.02 12.21 11.31
N ILE A 93 2.13 13.55 11.39
CA ILE A 93 2.47 14.24 12.64
C ILE A 93 1.43 14.04 13.75
N ASP A 94 0.17 13.82 13.39
CA ASP A 94 -0.97 13.62 14.29
C ASP A 94 -1.21 12.14 14.67
N SER A 95 -0.34 11.24 14.24
CA SER A 95 -0.40 9.82 14.62
C SER A 95 0.38 9.54 15.90
N SER A 96 -0.09 8.64 16.76
CA SER A 96 0.71 8.14 17.89
C SER A 96 1.64 6.99 17.47
N GLU A 97 1.16 6.08 16.63
CA GLU A 97 1.89 4.89 16.17
C GLU A 97 2.47 5.04 14.76
N GLY A 98 3.43 4.19 14.40
CA GLY A 98 3.99 4.15 13.05
C GLY A 98 3.09 3.44 12.02
N PRO A 99 3.44 3.39 10.73
CA PRO A 99 2.64 2.69 9.73
C PRO A 99 2.55 1.17 9.98
N ILE A 100 1.52 0.56 9.43
CA ILE A 100 1.30 -0.90 9.38
C ILE A 100 1.13 -1.33 7.92
N SER A 101 1.58 -2.53 7.57
CA SER A 101 1.33 -3.13 6.27
C SER A 101 1.09 -4.63 6.44
N ASN A 102 -0.04 -5.13 5.94
CA ASN A 102 -0.38 -6.55 6.00
C ASN A 102 0.04 -7.26 4.72
N ALA A 103 -0.21 -6.65 3.57
CA ALA A 103 0.24 -7.12 2.25
C ALA A 103 0.26 -5.97 1.24
N MET A 104 0.89 -6.20 0.10
CA MET A 104 0.79 -5.35 -1.08
C MET A 104 0.83 -6.23 -2.32
N GLU A 105 0.00 -5.90 -3.30
CA GLU A 105 -0.07 -6.57 -4.59
C GLU A 105 0.21 -5.55 -5.70
N ILE A 106 0.94 -5.99 -6.72
CA ILE A 106 1.27 -5.19 -7.90
C ILE A 106 1.03 -6.07 -9.12
N TYR A 107 0.10 -5.65 -9.96
CA TYR A 107 -0.30 -6.35 -11.17
C TYR A 107 0.15 -5.56 -12.39
N LYS A 108 1.04 -6.14 -13.19
CA LYS A 108 1.41 -5.59 -14.50
C LYS A 108 0.21 -5.70 -15.45
N TYR A 109 -0.15 -4.61 -16.12
CA TYR A 109 -1.12 -4.72 -17.21
C TYR A 109 -0.48 -5.43 -18.41
N VAL A 110 -1.16 -6.44 -18.92
CA VAL A 110 -0.78 -7.17 -20.13
C VAL A 110 -1.84 -6.94 -21.19
N GLN A 111 -1.41 -6.80 -22.44
CA GLN A 111 -2.34 -6.66 -23.54
C GLN A 111 -3.17 -7.94 -23.71
N ILE A 112 -4.50 -7.79 -23.81
CA ILE A 112 -5.37 -8.90 -24.20
C ILE A 112 -5.08 -9.22 -25.67
N THR A 113 -4.77 -10.48 -25.95
CA THR A 113 -4.48 -10.99 -27.30
C THR A 113 -5.43 -12.12 -27.64
N THR A 114 -5.53 -12.47 -28.93
CA THR A 114 -6.33 -13.62 -29.36
C THR A 114 -5.85 -14.89 -28.66
N GLY A 115 -6.74 -15.51 -27.87
CA GLY A 115 -6.42 -16.69 -27.05
C GLY A 115 -6.11 -16.39 -25.58
N SER A 116 -6.07 -15.13 -25.16
CA SER A 116 -6.05 -14.76 -23.73
C SER A 116 -7.35 -15.18 -23.03
N GLN A 117 -7.28 -15.54 -21.74
CA GLN A 117 -8.44 -15.93 -20.94
C GLN A 117 -9.54 -14.84 -20.92
N ASP A 118 -9.14 -13.57 -20.88
CA ASP A 118 -10.03 -12.42 -20.81
C ASP A 118 -10.48 -11.91 -22.21
N ALA A 119 -10.19 -12.65 -23.28
CA ALA A 119 -10.58 -12.27 -24.64
C ALA A 119 -12.05 -12.60 -24.97
N TYR A 120 -12.82 -13.14 -24.01
CA TYR A 120 -14.20 -13.60 -24.16
C TYR A 120 -15.12 -13.11 -23.04
#